data_AF-A0A949TMV5-F1
#
_entry.id   AF-A0A949TMV5-F1
#
_cell.length_a   1.000
_cell.length_b   1.000
_cell.length_c   1.000
_cell.angle_alpha   90.00
_cell.angle_beta   90.00
_cell.angle_gamma   90.00
#
_symmetry.space_group_name_H-M   'P 1'
#
loop_
_entity.id
_entity.type
_entity.pdbx_description
1 polymer ?
#
loop_
_entity_poly.entity_id
_entity_poly.type
_entity_poly.pdbx_seq_one_letter_code
_entity_poly.pdbx_strand_id
1 'polypeptide(L)'
;METATNELFKEFETRNLIEVGDIAPDFTLPNAVGNNISLKDRLTKGPVILTFYRGGWCPYCNLELRAYQQLLPEIEKLGASLIAV
;
A
#
# COMPACT_ATOMS: atom_id res chain seq x y z
N MET A 1 12.35 -22.33 20.46
CA MET A 1 12.11 -21.69 19.15
C MET A 1 10.65 -21.85 18.74
N GLU A 2 10.07 -23.05 18.82
CA GLU A 2 8.62 -23.30 18.60
C GLU A 2 7.68 -22.39 19.42
N THR A 3 7.96 -22.14 20.70
CA THR A 3 7.07 -21.34 21.56
C THR A 3 6.91 -19.91 21.06
N ALA A 4 8.01 -19.24 20.71
CA ALA A 4 7.98 -17.86 20.20
C ALA A 4 7.30 -17.77 18.82
N THR A 5 7.49 -18.78 17.98
CA THR A 5 6.81 -18.87 16.67
C THR A 5 5.30 -19.02 16.84
N ASN A 6 4.84 -19.89 17.75
CA ASN A 6 3.42 -20.10 18.03
C ASN A 6 2.76 -18.88 18.68
N GLU A 7 3.47 -18.14 19.54
CA GLU A 7 2.99 -16.88 20.10
C GLU A 7 2.79 -15.82 19.02
N LEU A 8 3.74 -15.70 18.08
CA LEU A 8 3.61 -14.77 16.95
C LEU A 8 2.39 -15.12 16.09
N PHE A 9 2.18 -16.39 15.76
CA PHE A 9 1.00 -16.82 15.00
C PHE A 9 -0.30 -16.49 15.71
N LYS A 10 -0.38 -16.75 17.01
CA LYS A 10 -1.56 -16.42 17.82
C LYS A 10 -1.81 -14.91 17.88
N GLU A 11 -0.76 -14.10 17.94
CA GLU A 11 -0.87 -12.64 17.87
C GLU A 11 -1.41 -12.20 16.50
N PHE A 12 -0.94 -12.80 15.40
CA PHE A 12 -1.44 -12.53 14.05
C PHE A 12 -2.91 -12.96 13.87
N GLU A 13 -3.34 -14.09 14.43
CA GLU A 13 -4.75 -14.52 14.43
C GLU A 13 -5.66 -13.55 15.19
N THR A 14 -5.14 -12.90 16.24
CA THR A 14 -5.89 -11.89 17.00
C THR A 14 -5.88 -10.50 16.38
N ARG A 15 -5.03 -10.26 15.37
CA ARG A 15 -5.05 -9.00 14.63
C ARG A 15 -6.19 -9.08 13.62
N ASN A 16 -6.99 -8.01 13.51
CA ASN A 16 -7.92 -7.85 12.40
C ASN A 16 -7.09 -7.62 11.12
N LEU A 17 -6.68 -8.73 10.50
CA LEU A 17 -5.98 -8.73 9.23
C LEU A 17 -6.95 -8.29 8.13
N ILE A 18 -6.45 -7.51 7.18
CA ILE A 18 -7.23 -7.09 6.02
C ILE A 18 -7.34 -8.28 5.08
N GLU A 19 -8.57 -8.60 4.68
CA GLU A 19 -8.89 -9.66 3.73
C GLU A 19 -9.45 -9.11 2.40
N VAL A 20 -9.50 -9.98 1.39
CA VAL A 20 -10.11 -9.62 0.11
C VAL A 20 -11.61 -9.41 0.31
N GLY A 21 -12.11 -8.24 -0.10
CA GLY A 21 -13.51 -7.85 0.07
C GLY A 21 -13.73 -6.88 1.23
N ASP A 22 -12.74 -6.71 2.11
CA ASP A 22 -12.79 -5.70 3.15
C ASP A 22 -12.78 -4.29 2.56
N ILE A 23 -13.45 -3.38 3.25
CA ILE A 23 -13.38 -1.96 2.96
C ILE A 23 -12.00 -1.46 3.40
N ALA A 24 -11.22 -0.95 2.45
CA ALA A 24 -9.92 -0.36 2.74
C ALA A 24 -10.07 0.79 3.77
N PRO A 25 -9.26 0.82 4.84
CA PRO A 25 -9.27 1.93 5.79
C PRO A 25 -8.98 3.26 5.11
N ASP A 26 -9.84 4.25 5.31
CA ASP A 26 -9.64 5.57 4.74
C ASP A 26 -8.48 6.30 5.43
N PHE A 27 -7.78 7.13 4.68
CA PHE A 27 -6.70 7.95 5.20
C PHE A 27 -6.58 9.25 4.41
N THR A 28 -5.95 10.24 5.03
CA THR A 28 -5.47 11.44 4.37
C THR A 28 -4.05 11.73 4.85
N LEU A 29 -3.09 11.68 3.93
CA LEU A 29 -1.67 11.85 4.24
C LEU A 29 -1.02 12.89 3.31
N PRO A 30 -0.02 13.65 3.78
CA PRO A 30 0.75 14.52 2.92
C PRO A 30 1.64 13.68 1.99
N ASN A 31 1.71 14.05 0.72
CA ASN A 31 2.67 13.46 -0.20
C ASN A 31 4.06 14.12 -0.06
N ALA A 32 5.01 13.66 -0.87
CA ALA A 32 6.40 14.15 -0.85
C ALA A 32 6.57 15.66 -1.13
N VAL A 33 5.56 16.33 -1.68
CA VAL A 33 5.56 17.78 -1.92
C VAL A 33 4.64 18.56 -0.97
N GLY A 34 4.11 17.90 0.06
CA GLY A 34 3.29 18.52 1.10
C GLY A 34 1.79 18.62 0.79
N ASN A 35 1.32 18.09 -0.34
CA ASN A 35 -0.11 18.09 -0.67
C ASN A 35 -0.82 16.91 -0.01
N ASN A 36 -1.96 17.16 0.63
CA ASN A 36 -2.78 16.12 1.22
C ASN A 36 -3.45 15.25 0.14
N ILE A 37 -3.32 13.93 0.28
CA ILE A 37 -3.93 12.92 -0.58
C ILE A 37 -4.89 12.08 0.27
N SER A 38 -6.17 12.07 -0.10
CA SER A 38 -7.19 11.20 0.47
C SER A 38 -7.36 9.93 -0.37
N LEU A 39 -7.42 8.76 0.28
CA LEU A 39 -7.73 7.50 -0.40
C LEU A 39 -9.15 7.53 -0.99
N LYS A 40 -10.12 7.97 -0.20
CA LYS A 40 -11.52 8.12 -0.64
C LYS A 40 -11.64 8.97 -1.91
N ASP A 41 -11.00 10.14 -1.95
CA ASP A 41 -11.03 11.02 -3.13
C ASP A 41 -10.41 10.36 -4.36
N ARG A 42 -9.37 9.53 -4.18
CA ARG A 42 -8.73 8.79 -5.27
C ARG A 42 -9.61 7.67 -5.79
N LEU A 43 -10.27 6.93 -4.91
CA LEU A 43 -11.21 5.86 -5.26
C LEU A 43 -12.43 6.38 -6.05
N THR A 44 -12.84 7.65 -5.86
CA THR A 44 -13.90 8.25 -6.71
C THR A 44 -13.49 8.45 -8.17
N LYS A 45 -12.18 8.51 -8.46
CA LYS A 45 -11.65 8.74 -9.80
C LYS A 45 -11.34 7.43 -10.54
N GLY A 46 -11.11 6.35 -9.80
CA GLY A 46 -10.82 5.03 -10.36
C GLY A 46 -10.14 4.11 -9.34
N PRO A 47 -9.72 2.90 -9.78
CA PRO A 47 -9.02 1.96 -8.93
C PRO A 47 -7.72 2.53 -8.38
N VAL A 48 -7.32 2.08 -7.19
CA VAL A 48 -6.08 2.49 -6.53
C VAL A 48 -5.22 1.26 -6.27
N ILE A 49 -3.98 1.29 -6.77
CA ILE A 49 -2.91 0.39 -6.33
C ILE A 49 -2.22 1.09 -5.16
N LEU A 50 -2.36 0.52 -3.97
CA LEU A 50 -1.72 1.01 -2.74
C LEU A 50 -0.56 0.09 -2.39
N THR A 51 0.67 0.60 -2.45
CA THR A 51 1.88 -0.14 -2.10
C THR A 51 2.53 0.45 -0.85
N PHE A 52 2.91 -0.40 0.08
CA PHE A 52 3.61 0.01 1.30
C PHE A 52 5.09 -0.29 1.18
N TYR A 53 5.95 0.65 1.56
CA TYR A 53 7.38 0.45 1.58
C TYR A 53 7.99 0.90 2.91
N ARG A 54 9.11 0.28 3.27
CA ARG A 54 9.75 0.55 4.56
C ARG A 54 10.50 1.89 4.62
N GLY A 55 10.71 2.53 3.47
CA GLY A 55 11.48 3.75 3.30
C GLY A 55 12.53 3.66 2.19
N GLY A 56 13.06 4.81 1.77
CA GLY A 56 13.98 4.92 0.63
C GLY A 56 15.34 4.22 0.80
N TRP A 57 15.65 3.75 2.02
CA TRP A 57 16.85 2.97 2.34
C TRP A 57 16.69 1.47 2.01
N CYS A 58 15.47 1.00 1.78
CA CYS A 58 15.18 -0.40 1.51
C CYS A 58 15.49 -0.76 0.04
N PRO A 59 16.49 -1.62 -0.24
CA PRO A 59 16.90 -1.90 -1.62
C PRO A 59 15.81 -2.61 -2.42
N TYR A 60 15.10 -3.56 -1.82
CA TYR A 60 14.01 -4.28 -2.49
C TYR A 60 12.82 -3.38 -2.79
N CYS A 61 12.47 -2.51 -1.84
CA CYS A 61 11.41 -1.53 -2.03
C CYS A 61 11.73 -0.59 -3.20
N ASN A 62 12.98 -0.16 -3.33
CA ASN A 62 13.41 0.67 -4.45
C ASN A 62 13.34 -0.07 -5.80
N LEU A 63 13.59 -1.39 -5.82
CA LEU A 63 13.42 -2.20 -7.02
C LEU A 63 11.95 -2.31 -7.42
N GLU A 64 11.07 -2.58 -6.47
CA GLU A 64 9.61 -2.63 -6.67
C GLU A 64 9.07 -1.29 -7.16
N LEU A 65 9.41 -0.18 -6.50
CA LEU A 65 8.98 1.16 -6.91
C LEU A 65 9.47 1.53 -8.32
N ARG A 66 10.68 1.09 -8.71
CA ARG A 66 11.16 1.26 -10.10
C ARG A 66 10.32 0.46 -11.10
N ALA A 67 9.93 -0.76 -10.76
CA ALA A 67 9.06 -1.57 -11.62
C ALA A 67 7.68 -0.92 -11.79
N TYR A 68 7.08 -0.46 -10.69
CA TYR A 68 5.83 0.31 -10.76
C TYR A 68 5.98 1.59 -11.59
N GLN A 69 7.08 2.32 -11.45
CA GLN A 69 7.33 3.55 -12.22
C GLN A 69 7.38 3.27 -13.74
N GLN A 70 7.89 2.11 -14.16
CA GLN A 70 7.91 1.70 -15.56
C GLN A 70 6.50 1.36 -16.09
N LEU A 71 5.64 0.79 -15.24
CA LEU A 71 4.26 0.42 -15.57
C LEU A 71 3.26 1.57 -15.40
N LEU A 72 3.65 2.68 -14.78
CA LEU A 72 2.76 3.79 -14.46
C LEU A 72 1.92 4.27 -15.66
N PRO A 73 2.47 4.44 -16.89
CA PRO A 73 1.66 4.86 -18.03
C PRO A 73 0.54 3.87 -18.40
N GLU A 74 0.77 2.56 -18.21
CA GLU A 74 -0.22 1.51 -18.47
C GLU A 74 -1.29 1.48 -17.38
N ILE A 75 -0.89 1.62 -16.11
CA ILE A 75 -1.80 1.74 -14.96
C ILE A 75 -2.74 2.94 -15.17
N GLU A 76 -2.19 4.11 -15.52
CA GLU A 76 -2.97 5.32 -15.76
C GLU A 76 -3.89 5.19 -16.98
N LYS A 77 -3.45 4.52 -18.04
CA LYS A 77 -4.28 4.23 -19.23
C LYS A 77 -5.50 3.38 -18.89
N LEU A 78 -5.40 2.51 -17.88
CA LEU A 78 -6.52 1.70 -17.37
C LEU A 78 -7.42 2.48 -16.38
N GLY A 79 -7.14 3.77 -16.15
CA GLY A 79 -7.88 4.62 -15.23
C GLY A 79 -7.56 4.38 -13.75
N ALA A 80 -6.51 3.61 -13.46
CA ALA A 80 -6.04 3.38 -12.10
C ALA A 80 -5.00 4.41 -11.68
N SER A 81 -4.83 4.57 -10.37
CA SER A 81 -3.77 5.39 -9.78
C SER A 81 -2.90 4.57 -8.84
N LEU A 82 -1.63 4.96 -8.72
CA LEU A 82 -0.66 4.34 -7.82
C LEU A 82 -0.35 5.28 -6.66
N ILE A 83 -0.39 4.75 -5.43
CA ILE A 83 0.00 5.45 -4.21
C ILE A 83 1.03 4.58 -3.48
N ALA A 84 2.20 5.14 -3.20
CA ALA A 84 3.23 4.53 -2.36
C ALA A 84 3.25 5.19 -0.98
N VAL A 85 3.20 4.39 0.08
CA VAL A 85 3.17 4.83 1.49
C VAL A 85 4.35 4.27 2.25
#